data_AF-A0A7S1H825-F1
#
_entry.id   AF-A0A7S1H825-F1
#
_cell.length_a   1.000
_cell.length_b   1.000
_cell.length_c   1.000
_cell.angle_alpha   90.00
_cell.angle_beta   90.00
_cell.angle_gamma   90.00
#
_symmetry.space_group_name_H-M   'P 1'
#
loop_
_entity.id
_entity.type
_entity.pdbx_description
1 polymer ?
#
loop_
_entity_poly.entity_id
_entity_poly.type
_entity_poly.pdbx_seq_one_letter_code
_entity_poly.pdbx_strand_id
1 'polypeptide(L)'
;GCGGESEGVCVQSWVPEYPPPEDIRFAKDSTVEMSCIDDGSPGVKDQLRLFPLPEGYVRMGNCKSATAEGVHELPLTGHWKLSFSIEVPRYRKNAKAEAAGLPDENQGKVLDETMTVTINGETRRYHSADTAAAGGAVKVLFDLPFTKKIAFRFTMEGESAVDHTHMVVANGQAVFFGDDQLDTTEALQELLPGQGHIFGKVLNAVDGRYVGPGRSANDGYGGRTRLPMLEADFSLFLGSAEYRKVDVSNAKYTEVVRAGPYACAAVYPGFYSFYRPDCGVKEGSNTRVDVVLSPYMRPGDVRAVLTWNAVPKDLSIWWELPEGKDWGGLYYEPYGGDGTRCEISWRWRTCEQADQTKVAEIDMDVNQGYGPETATLYGLLKGKYILRVEHYQGRLDHTFDKESNTDMILKESGARVALYINDDLTHYAIGSYGYADGEFWNVFVVDGETREVTECTPAICPPKKLMDGTYALI
;
A
#
# COMPACT_ATOMS: atom_id res chain seq x y z
N GLY A 1 0.00 -29.51 -18.31
CA GLY A 1 -0.39 -30.47 -19.35
C GLY A 1 -0.03 -31.86 -18.89
N CYS A 2 -0.97 -32.80 -18.91
CA CYS A 2 -0.74 -34.18 -18.50
C CYS A 2 -0.47 -35.02 -19.75
N GLY A 3 0.74 -35.57 -19.86
CA GLY A 3 1.12 -36.49 -20.92
C GLY A 3 1.87 -37.67 -20.33
N GLY A 4 1.30 -38.88 -20.44
CA GLY A 4 1.97 -40.14 -20.14
C GLY A 4 1.04 -41.19 -19.53
N GLU A 5 0.83 -42.31 -20.24
CA GLU A 5 0.00 -43.47 -19.90
C GLU A 5 0.59 -44.39 -18.81
N SER A 6 1.21 -43.86 -17.77
CA SER A 6 1.62 -44.66 -16.61
C SER A 6 0.94 -44.14 -15.35
N GLU A 7 0.37 -45.05 -14.56
CA GLU A 7 -0.46 -44.90 -13.35
C GLU A 7 0.10 -43.97 -12.25
N GLY A 8 0.38 -42.71 -12.59
CA GLY A 8 0.59 -41.62 -11.65
C GLY A 8 -0.74 -40.89 -11.49
N VAL A 9 -1.24 -40.83 -10.25
CA VAL A 9 -2.34 -39.94 -9.88
C VAL A 9 -1.96 -38.53 -10.33
N CYS A 10 -2.58 -38.06 -11.41
CA CYS A 10 -2.49 -36.68 -11.83
C CYS A 10 -3.27 -35.86 -10.81
N VAL A 11 -2.58 -35.40 -9.76
CA VAL A 11 -3.10 -34.27 -9.00
C VAL A 11 -2.93 -33.08 -9.94
N GLN A 12 -4.01 -32.67 -10.61
CA GLN A 12 -4.07 -31.31 -11.14
C GLN A 12 -3.74 -30.41 -9.95
N SER A 13 -2.54 -29.84 -9.91
CA SER A 13 -2.30 -28.66 -9.10
C SER A 13 -3.11 -27.56 -9.78
N TRP A 14 -4.39 -27.50 -9.46
CA TRP A 14 -5.10 -26.25 -9.51
C TRP A 14 -4.26 -25.31 -8.67
N VAL A 15 -3.52 -24.41 -9.31
CA VAL A 15 -3.05 -23.20 -8.67
C VAL A 15 -4.24 -22.28 -8.82
N PRO A 16 -5.09 -22.19 -7.80
CA PRO A 16 -6.33 -21.48 -7.96
C PRO A 16 -5.93 -20.00 -7.89
N GLU A 17 -5.81 -19.32 -9.03
CA GLU A 17 -5.42 -17.90 -9.05
C GLU A 17 -6.58 -17.09 -8.48
N TYR A 18 -6.47 -16.77 -7.19
CA TYR A 18 -7.29 -15.75 -6.58
C TYR A 18 -6.87 -14.40 -7.18
N PRO A 19 -7.82 -13.60 -7.70
CA PRO A 19 -7.49 -12.32 -8.29
C PRO A 19 -6.87 -11.41 -7.22
N PRO A 20 -5.76 -10.71 -7.49
CA PRO A 20 -5.28 -9.70 -6.57
C PRO A 20 -6.35 -8.60 -6.36
N PRO A 21 -6.23 -7.81 -5.29
CA PRO A 21 -7.01 -6.58 -5.17
C PRO A 21 -6.91 -5.72 -6.43
N GLU A 22 -8.02 -5.16 -6.86
CA GLU A 22 -8.11 -4.25 -8.00
C GLU A 22 -8.12 -2.81 -7.53
N ASP A 23 -7.21 -2.00 -8.04
CA ASP A 23 -7.14 -0.59 -7.72
C ASP A 23 -8.15 0.20 -8.59
N ILE A 24 -9.04 0.93 -7.92
CA ILE A 24 -10.16 1.65 -8.54
C ILE A 24 -9.79 3.13 -8.65
N ARG A 25 -9.51 3.56 -9.88
CA ARG A 25 -9.14 4.94 -10.18
C ARG A 25 -10.34 5.75 -10.64
N PHE A 26 -11.16 6.21 -9.70
CA PHE A 26 -12.42 6.89 -9.99
C PHE A 26 -12.30 8.05 -10.99
N ALA A 27 -11.24 8.86 -10.91
CA ALA A 27 -11.03 9.95 -11.86
C ALA A 27 -10.77 9.44 -13.30
N LYS A 28 -10.02 8.34 -13.44
CA LYS A 28 -9.69 7.73 -14.74
C LYS A 28 -10.87 6.98 -15.34
N ASP A 29 -11.67 6.33 -14.50
CA ASP A 29 -12.83 5.54 -14.92
C ASP A 29 -14.11 6.39 -15.10
N SER A 30 -14.03 7.70 -14.85
CA SER A 30 -15.14 8.63 -15.04
C SER A 30 -15.48 8.75 -16.52
N THR A 31 -16.74 8.51 -16.88
CA THR A 31 -17.22 8.59 -18.27
C THR A 31 -17.80 9.95 -18.63
N VAL A 32 -18.05 10.78 -17.63
CA VAL A 32 -18.57 12.14 -17.78
C VAL A 32 -17.46 13.14 -17.46
N GLU A 33 -17.22 14.08 -18.36
CA GLU A 33 -16.46 15.29 -18.03
C GLU A 33 -17.14 15.97 -16.86
N MET A 34 -16.41 16.17 -15.78
CA MET A 34 -16.94 16.69 -14.52
C MET A 34 -17.78 17.95 -14.77
N SER A 35 -19.09 17.82 -14.61
CA SER A 35 -20.02 18.92 -14.90
C SER A 35 -19.93 19.95 -13.77
N CYS A 36 -19.40 21.13 -14.09
CA CYS A 36 -19.23 22.24 -13.15
C CYS A 36 -20.33 23.28 -13.40
N ILE A 37 -21.01 23.69 -12.34
CA ILE A 37 -21.82 24.92 -12.36
C ILE A 37 -20.93 26.05 -11.81
N ASP A 38 -20.22 26.74 -12.71
CA ASP A 38 -19.49 27.98 -12.39
C ASP A 38 -20.51 29.12 -12.25
N ASP A 39 -20.57 29.75 -11.08
CA ASP A 39 -21.51 30.84 -10.80
C ASP A 39 -20.93 32.23 -11.11
N GLY A 40 -19.75 32.30 -11.73
CA GLY A 40 -19.10 33.56 -12.10
C GLY A 40 -18.41 34.25 -10.93
N SER A 41 -18.15 33.53 -9.83
CA SER A 41 -17.21 34.00 -8.81
C SER A 41 -15.83 34.23 -9.44
N PRO A 42 -15.11 35.32 -9.08
CA PRO A 42 -13.81 35.63 -9.68
C PRO A 42 -12.79 34.57 -9.25
N GLY A 43 -12.74 33.47 -9.99
CA GLY A 43 -11.72 32.45 -9.83
C GLY A 43 -10.34 33.09 -9.96
N VAL A 44 -9.39 32.61 -9.16
CA VAL A 44 -7.99 33.05 -9.19
C VAL A 44 -7.39 32.67 -10.55
N LYS A 45 -7.60 33.51 -11.56
CA LYS A 45 -7.27 33.25 -12.97
C LYS A 45 -5.78 33.08 -13.25
N ASP A 46 -4.91 33.38 -12.28
CA ASP A 46 -3.46 33.46 -12.48
C ASP A 46 -2.64 32.61 -11.48
N GLN A 47 -3.26 31.80 -10.62
CA GLN A 47 -2.50 30.77 -9.91
C GLN A 47 -2.45 29.54 -10.82
N LEU A 48 -1.25 29.28 -11.39
CA LEU A 48 -0.93 27.96 -11.90
C LEU A 48 -1.44 26.94 -10.87
N ARG A 49 -2.15 25.91 -11.31
CA ARG A 49 -2.33 24.70 -10.50
C ARG A 49 -0.93 24.16 -10.26
N LEU A 50 -0.29 24.60 -9.17
CA LEU A 50 1.09 24.21 -8.83
C LEU A 50 1.18 22.71 -8.54
N PHE A 51 0.02 22.05 -8.37
CA PHE A 51 -0.11 20.62 -8.15
C PHE A 51 -1.25 20.07 -9.03
N PRO A 52 -0.98 19.48 -10.20
CA PRO A 52 -1.94 18.57 -10.80
C PRO A 52 -2.20 17.46 -9.77
N LEU A 53 -3.45 17.23 -9.40
CA LEU A 53 -3.77 16.04 -8.62
C LEU A 53 -3.32 14.81 -9.42
N PRO A 54 -2.69 13.82 -8.77
CA PRO A 54 -2.38 12.55 -9.42
C PRO A 54 -3.63 11.95 -10.07
N GLU A 55 -3.43 11.19 -11.15
CA GLU A 55 -4.49 10.44 -11.82
C GLU A 55 -5.18 9.51 -10.81
N GLY A 56 -6.37 9.88 -10.34
CA GLY A 56 -7.11 9.07 -9.37
C GLY A 56 -8.06 9.83 -8.46
N TYR A 57 -7.62 11.01 -7.99
CA TYR A 57 -8.42 11.79 -7.05
C TYR A 57 -9.56 12.51 -7.75
N VAL A 58 -10.76 12.40 -7.19
CA VAL A 58 -11.93 13.16 -7.64
C VAL A 58 -12.15 14.31 -6.66
N ARG A 59 -12.12 15.54 -7.16
CA ARG A 59 -12.46 16.73 -6.36
C ARG A 59 -13.40 17.64 -7.11
N MET A 60 -14.15 18.44 -6.37
CA MET A 60 -14.82 19.60 -6.93
C MET A 60 -13.73 20.58 -7.39
N GLY A 61 -13.80 21.02 -8.65
CA GLY A 61 -12.88 22.06 -9.16
C GLY A 61 -13.20 23.42 -8.53
N ASN A 62 -13.02 24.51 -9.28
CA ASN A 62 -13.53 25.81 -8.83
C ASN A 62 -15.05 25.90 -9.03
N CYS A 63 -15.81 25.06 -8.31
CA CYS A 63 -17.25 24.88 -8.52
C CYS A 63 -17.95 24.79 -7.16
N LYS A 64 -19.21 25.24 -7.08
CA LYS A 64 -20.06 25.01 -5.89
C LYS A 64 -20.76 23.66 -5.90
N SER A 65 -20.89 23.07 -7.08
CA SER A 65 -21.37 21.70 -7.24
C SER A 65 -20.67 21.04 -8.42
N ALA A 66 -20.36 19.76 -8.25
CA ALA A 66 -19.79 18.92 -9.28
C ALA A 66 -20.36 17.49 -9.18
N THR A 67 -20.52 16.84 -10.33
CA THR A 67 -20.80 15.40 -10.39
C THR A 67 -19.73 14.68 -11.19
N ALA A 68 -19.25 13.57 -10.65
CA ALA A 68 -18.38 12.62 -11.35
C ALA A 68 -19.04 11.24 -11.33
N GLU A 69 -19.16 10.59 -12.47
CA GLU A 69 -19.76 9.26 -12.59
C GLU A 69 -19.03 8.43 -13.64
N GLY A 70 -19.01 7.12 -13.42
CA GLY A 70 -18.26 6.20 -14.25
C GLY A 70 -18.55 4.74 -13.92
N VAL A 71 -17.85 3.86 -14.63
CA VAL A 71 -17.98 2.42 -14.46
C VAL A 71 -16.59 1.80 -14.57
N HIS A 72 -16.22 1.01 -13.57
CA HIS A 72 -15.04 0.15 -13.61
C HIS A 72 -15.46 -1.30 -13.85
N GLU A 73 -14.79 -2.00 -14.78
CA GLU A 73 -15.00 -3.44 -15.04
C GLU A 73 -14.04 -4.27 -14.19
N LEU A 74 -14.57 -5.20 -13.40
CA LEU A 74 -13.80 -6.12 -12.58
C LEU A 74 -13.36 -7.34 -13.40
N PRO A 75 -12.23 -7.99 -13.05
CA PRO A 75 -11.68 -9.10 -13.81
C PRO A 75 -12.62 -10.31 -13.88
N LEU A 76 -13.46 -10.50 -12.85
CA LEU A 76 -14.46 -11.56 -12.79
C LEU A 76 -15.72 -11.10 -12.06
N THR A 77 -16.77 -11.89 -12.24
CA THR A 77 -18.03 -11.74 -11.47
C THR A 77 -17.86 -12.38 -10.10
N GLY A 78 -18.37 -11.74 -9.06
CA GLY A 78 -18.59 -12.35 -7.76
C GLY A 78 -18.76 -11.31 -6.67
N HIS A 79 -18.51 -11.70 -5.42
CA HIS A 79 -18.56 -10.82 -4.26
C HIS A 79 -17.28 -9.99 -4.18
N TRP A 80 -17.42 -8.67 -4.11
CA TRP A 80 -16.30 -7.75 -3.93
C TRP A 80 -16.55 -6.84 -2.73
N LYS A 81 -15.47 -6.41 -2.08
CA LYS A 81 -15.51 -5.33 -1.08
C LYS A 81 -14.74 -4.15 -1.61
N LEU A 82 -15.42 -3.03 -1.78
CA LEU A 82 -14.82 -1.78 -2.23
C LEU A 82 -14.55 -0.88 -1.03
N SER A 83 -13.31 -0.45 -0.83
CA SER A 83 -12.96 0.56 0.17
C SER A 83 -12.23 1.76 -0.43
N PHE A 84 -12.55 2.97 0.03
CA PHE A 84 -11.86 4.22 -0.33
C PHE A 84 -12.00 5.27 0.79
N SER A 85 -11.34 6.43 0.65
CA SER A 85 -11.52 7.57 1.55
C SER A 85 -12.15 8.80 0.88
N ILE A 86 -12.90 9.52 1.69
CA ILE A 86 -13.29 10.92 1.43
C ILE A 86 -12.49 11.76 2.41
N GLU A 87 -11.73 12.71 1.91
CA GLU A 87 -10.80 13.52 2.69
C GLU A 87 -11.24 14.97 2.67
N VAL A 88 -11.13 15.63 3.81
CA VAL A 88 -11.37 17.06 3.96
C VAL A 88 -10.00 17.73 4.15
N PRO A 89 -9.61 18.66 3.26
CA PRO A 89 -8.40 19.45 3.41
C PRO A 89 -8.35 20.08 4.80
N ARG A 90 -7.24 19.91 5.53
CA ARG A 90 -7.10 20.51 6.86
C ARG A 90 -6.51 21.90 6.72
N TYR A 91 -7.14 22.91 7.32
CA TYR A 91 -6.50 24.23 7.43
C TYR A 91 -5.58 24.34 8.64
N ARG A 92 -4.30 24.62 8.40
CA ARG A 92 -3.29 25.00 9.37
C ARG A 92 -2.58 26.26 8.90
N LYS A 93 -2.86 27.38 9.57
CA LYS A 93 -2.35 28.73 9.29
C LYS A 93 -0.82 28.84 9.07
N ASN A 94 -0.02 27.86 9.50
CA ASN A 94 1.44 27.82 9.34
C ASN A 94 1.96 26.42 8.95
N ALA A 95 1.20 25.61 8.22
CA ALA A 95 1.76 24.36 7.70
C ALA A 95 2.98 24.66 6.82
N LYS A 96 4.06 23.90 7.03
CA LYS A 96 5.21 23.91 6.12
C LYS A 96 4.73 23.43 4.75
N ALA A 97 5.27 24.04 3.69
CA ALA A 97 5.04 23.55 2.34
C ALA A 97 5.60 22.11 2.25
N GLU A 98 4.86 21.23 1.59
CA GLU A 98 5.29 19.87 1.32
C GLU A 98 5.51 19.69 -0.19
N ALA A 99 6.47 18.85 -0.57
CA ALA A 99 6.94 18.79 -1.94
C ALA A 99 5.88 18.33 -2.97
N ALA A 100 4.79 17.66 -2.54
CA ALA A 100 3.73 17.19 -3.46
C ALA A 100 2.38 16.79 -2.82
N GLY A 101 2.07 17.18 -1.57
CA GLY A 101 0.86 16.74 -0.86
C GLY A 101 -0.44 17.40 -1.33
N LEU A 102 -1.59 16.93 -0.81
CA LEU A 102 -2.91 17.60 -0.89
C LEU A 102 -2.77 19.14 -0.79
N PRO A 103 -3.63 19.93 -1.44
CA PRO A 103 -3.47 21.38 -1.51
C PRO A 103 -3.14 21.97 -0.13
N ASP A 104 -2.09 22.79 -0.11
CA ASP A 104 -1.44 23.30 1.10
C ASP A 104 -2.42 23.53 2.25
N GLU A 105 -2.18 22.86 3.38
CA GLU A 105 -2.99 23.03 4.59
C GLU A 105 -3.04 24.52 5.01
N ASN A 106 -2.16 25.38 4.53
CA ASN A 106 -2.17 26.82 4.86
C ASN A 106 -3.07 27.70 3.97
N GLN A 107 -3.85 27.12 3.05
CA GLN A 107 -4.73 27.85 2.13
C GLN A 107 -6.22 27.60 2.48
N GLY A 108 -6.91 28.60 3.03
CA GLY A 108 -8.38 28.61 3.15
C GLY A 108 -9.00 27.86 4.35
N LYS A 109 -10.15 28.33 4.83
CA LYS A 109 -10.90 27.68 5.92
C LYS A 109 -11.68 26.47 5.36
N VAL A 110 -11.73 25.35 6.09
CA VAL A 110 -12.64 24.23 5.81
C VAL A 110 -14.07 24.75 5.74
N LEU A 111 -14.77 24.43 4.66
CA LEU A 111 -16.15 24.85 4.43
C LEU A 111 -17.11 23.71 4.74
N ASP A 112 -18.37 24.06 5.02
CA ASP A 112 -19.43 23.06 5.15
C ASP A 112 -19.80 22.57 3.75
N GLU A 113 -19.66 21.27 3.54
CA GLU A 113 -19.83 20.62 2.24
C GLU A 113 -20.50 19.28 2.41
N THR A 114 -21.20 18.86 1.36
CA THR A 114 -21.79 17.52 1.26
C THR A 114 -21.15 16.75 0.11
N MET A 115 -20.81 15.49 0.38
CA MET A 115 -20.51 14.47 -0.64
C MET A 115 -21.61 13.40 -0.61
N THR A 116 -22.32 13.23 -1.71
CA THR A 116 -23.21 12.08 -1.91
C THR A 116 -22.51 11.07 -2.80
N VAL A 117 -22.36 9.84 -2.29
CA VAL A 117 -21.69 8.74 -2.97
C VAL A 117 -22.69 7.65 -3.28
N THR A 118 -22.78 7.28 -4.55
CA THR A 118 -23.60 6.16 -5.02
C THR A 118 -22.69 5.11 -5.63
N ILE A 119 -22.71 3.88 -5.12
CA ILE A 119 -22.01 2.73 -5.69
C ILE A 119 -23.03 1.63 -5.98
N ASN A 120 -23.13 1.20 -7.25
CA ASN A 120 -24.08 0.16 -7.70
C ASN A 120 -25.53 0.39 -7.20
N GLY A 121 -25.94 1.66 -7.11
CA GLY A 121 -27.27 2.07 -6.64
C GLY A 121 -27.40 2.29 -5.12
N GLU A 122 -26.46 1.82 -4.30
CA GLU A 122 -26.42 2.13 -2.87
C GLU A 122 -25.89 3.55 -2.66
N THR A 123 -26.66 4.40 -1.99
CA THR A 123 -26.31 5.82 -1.77
C THR A 123 -26.00 6.12 -0.30
N ARG A 124 -24.91 6.85 -0.06
CA ARG A 124 -24.50 7.37 1.26
C ARG A 124 -24.15 8.85 1.15
N ARG A 125 -24.42 9.61 2.22
CA ARG A 125 -24.17 11.05 2.29
C ARG A 125 -23.18 11.36 3.41
N TYR A 126 -22.23 12.24 3.14
CA TYR A 126 -21.16 12.63 4.04
C TYR A 126 -21.08 14.15 4.12
N HIS A 127 -20.82 14.66 5.33
CA HIS A 127 -20.61 16.07 5.58
C HIS A 127 -19.14 16.34 5.95
N SER A 128 -18.60 17.46 5.49
CA SER A 128 -17.21 17.84 5.80
C SER A 128 -17.00 18.05 7.30
N ALA A 129 -18.02 18.55 8.02
CA ALA A 129 -17.97 18.71 9.48
C ALA A 129 -17.80 17.38 10.23
N ASP A 130 -18.53 16.34 9.81
CA ASP A 130 -18.40 14.98 10.38
C ASP A 130 -17.04 14.38 10.06
N THR A 131 -16.55 14.67 8.86
CA THR A 131 -15.24 14.21 8.38
C THR A 131 -14.09 14.88 9.13
N ALA A 132 -14.20 16.18 9.40
CA ALA A 132 -13.24 16.92 10.22
C ALA A 132 -13.18 16.37 11.65
N ALA A 133 -14.33 16.01 12.24
CA ALA A 133 -14.38 15.34 13.54
C ALA A 133 -13.73 13.94 13.51
N ALA A 134 -13.74 13.26 12.36
CA ALA A 134 -13.05 12.00 12.12
C ALA A 134 -11.53 12.16 11.82
N GLY A 135 -10.97 13.36 12.00
CA GLY A 135 -9.57 13.61 11.68
C GLY A 135 -9.35 13.90 10.19
N GLY A 136 -10.31 14.53 9.51
CA GLY A 136 -10.13 14.99 8.14
C GLY A 136 -10.24 13.89 7.07
N ALA A 137 -10.61 12.67 7.42
CA ALA A 137 -10.93 11.64 6.45
C ALA A 137 -12.04 10.70 6.95
N VAL A 138 -13.03 10.43 6.11
CA VAL A 138 -14.04 9.38 6.31
C VAL A 138 -13.68 8.20 5.43
N LYS A 139 -13.78 7.01 6.02
CA LYS A 139 -13.53 5.75 5.33
C LYS A 139 -14.84 5.15 4.89
N VAL A 140 -14.89 4.75 3.62
CA VAL A 140 -16.09 4.25 2.97
C VAL A 140 -15.85 2.80 2.57
N LEU A 141 -16.80 1.93 2.90
CA LEU A 141 -16.76 0.51 2.57
C LEU A 141 -18.12 0.10 1.99
N PHE A 142 -18.10 -0.47 0.78
CA PHE A 142 -19.27 -1.08 0.14
C PHE A 142 -19.05 -2.58 0.01
N ASP A 143 -20.13 -3.31 0.22
CA ASP A 143 -20.22 -4.74 0.00
C ASP A 143 -20.97 -4.94 -1.32
N LEU A 144 -20.31 -5.55 -2.30
CA LEU A 144 -20.78 -5.62 -3.69
C LEU A 144 -21.03 -7.09 -4.07
N PRO A 145 -22.23 -7.63 -3.80
CA PRO A 145 -22.54 -9.02 -4.09
C PRO A 145 -22.68 -9.26 -5.59
N PHE A 146 -22.09 -10.36 -6.06
CA PHE A 146 -22.28 -10.92 -7.40
C PHE A 146 -22.23 -9.89 -8.54
N THR A 147 -21.17 -9.08 -8.58
CA THR A 147 -20.97 -8.05 -9.60
C THR A 147 -19.69 -8.28 -10.39
N LYS A 148 -19.71 -7.84 -11.66
CA LYS A 148 -18.51 -7.66 -12.50
C LYS A 148 -18.18 -6.18 -12.72
N LYS A 149 -18.95 -5.26 -12.14
CA LYS A 149 -18.82 -3.84 -12.39
C LYS A 149 -19.00 -3.02 -11.13
N ILE A 150 -18.28 -1.91 -11.07
CA ILE A 150 -18.45 -0.85 -10.06
C ILE A 150 -18.93 0.39 -10.81
N ALA A 151 -20.24 0.59 -10.85
CA ALA A 151 -20.83 1.85 -11.27
C ALA A 151 -20.79 2.82 -10.09
N PHE A 152 -20.19 3.98 -10.28
CA PHE A 152 -20.04 4.98 -9.23
C PHE A 152 -20.60 6.34 -9.67
N ARG A 153 -21.09 7.11 -8.69
CA ARG A 153 -21.45 8.51 -8.85
C ARG A 153 -21.14 9.27 -7.56
N PHE A 154 -20.35 10.33 -7.69
CA PHE A 154 -20.05 11.30 -6.64
C PHE A 154 -20.74 12.61 -6.97
N THR A 155 -21.57 13.12 -6.06
CA THR A 155 -22.19 14.44 -6.17
C THR A 155 -21.69 15.31 -5.02
N MET A 156 -20.98 16.37 -5.36
CA MET A 156 -20.35 17.31 -4.43
C MET A 156 -21.14 18.60 -4.41
N GLU A 157 -21.35 19.16 -3.21
CA GLU A 157 -22.05 20.42 -2.99
C GLU A 157 -21.33 21.20 -1.88
N GLY A 158 -20.99 22.46 -2.13
CA GLY A 158 -20.30 23.33 -1.19
C GLY A 158 -20.66 24.80 -1.34
N GLU A 159 -20.35 25.59 -0.31
CA GLU A 159 -20.67 27.03 -0.28
C GLU A 159 -19.71 27.89 -1.13
N SER A 160 -18.51 27.38 -1.44
CA SER A 160 -17.48 28.08 -2.19
C SER A 160 -17.14 27.36 -3.50
N ALA A 161 -16.42 28.05 -4.37
CA ALA A 161 -15.87 27.54 -5.62
C ALA A 161 -14.33 27.53 -5.56
N VAL A 162 -13.74 27.34 -4.38
CA VAL A 162 -12.29 27.36 -4.17
C VAL A 162 -11.79 25.92 -4.10
N ASP A 163 -11.10 25.47 -5.15
CA ASP A 163 -10.77 24.06 -5.36
C ASP A 163 -10.04 23.39 -4.20
N HIS A 164 -9.12 24.09 -3.54
CA HIS A 164 -8.35 23.57 -2.41
C HIS A 164 -9.12 23.43 -1.10
N THR A 165 -10.34 23.97 -1.02
CA THR A 165 -11.20 23.83 0.17
C THR A 165 -12.12 22.61 0.13
N HIS A 166 -12.23 21.97 -1.04
CA HIS A 166 -13.22 20.93 -1.29
C HIS A 166 -12.81 19.56 -0.77
N MET A 167 -13.80 18.77 -0.37
CA MET A 167 -13.63 17.34 -0.16
C MET A 167 -13.04 16.66 -1.40
N VAL A 168 -12.16 15.70 -1.14
CA VAL A 168 -11.51 14.89 -2.18
C VAL A 168 -11.88 13.43 -1.95
N VAL A 169 -12.27 12.74 -3.01
CA VAL A 169 -12.40 11.28 -3.02
C VAL A 169 -11.07 10.71 -3.49
N ALA A 170 -10.42 9.93 -2.62
CA ALA A 170 -9.22 9.18 -2.98
C ALA A 170 -9.57 7.96 -3.82
N ASN A 171 -8.56 7.34 -4.43
CA ASN A 171 -8.71 6.06 -5.09
C ASN A 171 -9.27 5.00 -4.14
N GLY A 172 -9.93 4.01 -4.74
CA GLY A 172 -10.47 2.87 -4.03
C GLY A 172 -9.71 1.60 -4.31
N GLN A 173 -10.02 0.57 -3.54
CA GLN A 173 -9.57 -0.79 -3.81
C GLN A 173 -10.74 -1.75 -3.69
N ALA A 174 -10.90 -2.59 -4.68
CA ALA A 174 -11.88 -3.67 -4.70
C ALA A 174 -11.15 -4.99 -4.43
N VAL A 175 -11.51 -5.65 -3.33
CA VAL A 175 -10.98 -6.97 -2.97
C VAL A 175 -12.04 -8.02 -3.25
N PHE A 176 -11.65 -9.09 -3.93
CA PHE A 176 -12.56 -10.18 -4.23
C PHE A 176 -12.80 -11.06 -3.00
N PHE A 177 -14.04 -11.37 -2.67
CA PHE A 177 -14.39 -12.24 -1.54
C PHE A 177 -15.05 -13.56 -1.99
N GLY A 178 -14.98 -13.89 -3.28
CA GLY A 178 -15.48 -15.16 -3.82
C GLY A 178 -16.80 -15.01 -4.57
N ASP A 179 -17.17 -15.99 -5.40
CA ASP A 179 -18.44 -15.94 -6.17
C ASP A 179 -19.66 -16.36 -5.30
N ASP A 180 -19.41 -17.21 -4.31
CA ASP A 180 -20.25 -17.61 -3.17
C ASP A 180 -19.33 -18.35 -2.19
N GLN A 181 -19.76 -18.62 -0.94
CA GLN A 181 -18.98 -19.51 -0.07
C GLN A 181 -18.81 -20.85 -0.80
N LEU A 182 -17.56 -21.30 -0.92
CA LEU A 182 -17.26 -22.64 -1.46
C LEU A 182 -18.18 -23.60 -0.71
N ASP A 183 -19.00 -24.39 -1.43
CA ASP A 183 -19.74 -25.47 -0.79
C ASP A 183 -18.69 -26.45 -0.28
N THR A 184 -18.29 -26.25 0.98
CA THR A 184 -17.34 -27.06 1.74
C THR A 184 -17.96 -28.40 2.09
N THR A 185 -18.65 -29.00 1.13
CA THR A 185 -19.07 -30.39 1.10
C THR A 185 -17.98 -31.27 1.69
N GLU A 186 -18.39 -32.37 2.31
CA GLU A 186 -17.49 -33.41 2.85
C GLU A 186 -16.40 -33.79 1.83
N ALA A 187 -16.70 -33.75 0.53
CA ALA A 187 -15.75 -34.02 -0.55
C ALA A 187 -14.51 -33.10 -0.56
N LEU A 188 -14.66 -31.77 -0.36
CA LEU A 188 -13.49 -30.88 -0.26
C LEU A 188 -12.71 -31.15 1.03
N GLN A 189 -13.44 -31.47 2.10
CA GLN A 189 -12.83 -31.80 3.39
C GLN A 189 -12.04 -33.10 3.32
N GLU A 190 -12.44 -34.09 2.51
CA GLU A 190 -11.71 -35.34 2.27
C GLU A 190 -10.41 -35.13 1.46
N LEU A 191 -10.38 -34.13 0.57
CA LEU A 191 -9.22 -33.84 -0.28
C LEU A 191 -8.09 -33.12 0.47
N LEU A 192 -8.39 -32.37 1.52
CA LEU A 192 -7.39 -31.61 2.27
C LEU A 192 -6.82 -32.44 3.44
N PRO A 193 -5.50 -32.59 3.53
CA PRO A 193 -4.87 -33.41 4.57
C PRO A 193 -4.98 -32.75 5.96
N GLY A 194 -5.09 -33.59 6.99
CA GLY A 194 -4.90 -33.24 8.40
C GLY A 194 -5.52 -31.90 8.86
N GLN A 195 -4.91 -31.28 9.86
CA GLN A 195 -5.19 -29.92 10.31
C GLN A 195 -3.87 -29.22 10.67
N GLY A 196 -3.86 -27.90 10.61
CA GLY A 196 -2.80 -27.05 11.13
C GLY A 196 -3.37 -25.79 11.75
N HIS A 197 -2.51 -25.00 12.38
CA HIS A 197 -2.88 -23.71 12.97
C HIS A 197 -2.39 -22.59 12.07
N ILE A 198 -3.24 -21.60 11.82
CA ILE A 198 -2.82 -20.29 11.32
C ILE A 198 -3.06 -19.26 12.41
N PHE A 199 -2.08 -18.40 12.65
CA PHE A 199 -2.18 -17.38 13.69
C PHE A 199 -1.41 -16.13 13.30
N GLY A 200 -1.76 -15.02 13.94
CA GLY A 200 -1.23 -13.74 13.51
C GLY A 200 -1.74 -12.54 14.28
N LYS A 201 -1.32 -11.39 13.79
CA LYS A 201 -1.72 -10.07 14.26
C LYS A 201 -2.10 -9.20 13.08
N VAL A 202 -2.98 -8.24 13.32
CA VAL A 202 -3.29 -7.17 12.38
C VAL A 202 -2.53 -5.92 12.83
N LEU A 203 -1.55 -5.49 12.04
CA LEU A 203 -0.60 -4.44 12.38
C LEU A 203 -0.74 -3.26 11.42
N ASN A 204 -0.55 -2.06 11.94
CA ASN A 204 -0.34 -0.87 11.13
C ASN A 204 1.12 -0.85 10.67
N ALA A 205 1.35 -0.76 9.36
CA ALA A 205 2.69 -0.72 8.78
C ALA A 205 3.53 0.45 9.30
N VAL A 206 2.89 1.59 9.60
CA VAL A 206 3.58 2.85 9.95
C VAL A 206 4.12 2.85 11.37
N ASP A 207 3.43 2.25 12.34
CA ASP A 207 3.84 2.29 13.76
C ASP A 207 3.89 0.92 14.44
N GLY A 208 3.69 -0.17 13.69
CA GLY A 208 3.68 -1.55 14.17
C GLY A 208 2.58 -1.84 15.20
N ARG A 209 1.64 -0.91 15.44
CA ARG A 209 0.59 -1.08 16.45
C ARG A 209 -0.58 -1.88 15.90
N TYR A 210 -1.32 -2.47 16.83
CA TYR A 210 -2.53 -3.23 16.53
C TYR A 210 -3.61 -2.37 15.88
N VAL A 211 -4.15 -2.87 14.76
CA VAL A 211 -5.30 -2.31 14.05
C VAL A 211 -6.55 -3.05 14.51
N GLY A 212 -7.46 -2.35 15.20
CA GLY A 212 -8.68 -2.96 15.74
C GLY A 212 -9.57 -1.95 16.47
N PRO A 213 -10.70 -2.41 17.01
CA PRO A 213 -11.80 -1.57 17.47
C PRO A 213 -11.37 -0.43 18.41
N GLY A 214 -11.65 0.82 18.00
CA GLY A 214 -11.48 2.01 18.83
C GLY A 214 -10.03 2.38 19.16
N ARG A 215 -9.04 1.65 18.61
CA ARG A 215 -7.61 1.95 18.76
C ARG A 215 -7.24 3.19 17.97
N SER A 216 -6.04 3.71 18.22
CA SER A 216 -5.49 4.84 17.48
C SER A 216 -4.39 4.36 16.54
N ALA A 217 -4.47 4.69 15.26
CA ALA A 217 -3.45 4.38 14.25
C ALA A 217 -2.72 5.65 13.81
N ASN A 218 -1.41 5.54 13.58
CA ASN A 218 -0.61 6.58 12.91
C ASN A 218 -0.90 6.53 11.40
N ASP A 219 -1.10 7.69 10.78
CA ASP A 219 -1.32 7.82 9.32
C ASP A 219 -0.01 7.95 8.52
N GLY A 220 1.12 8.17 9.20
CA GLY A 220 2.44 8.40 8.58
C GLY A 220 2.75 9.87 8.32
N TYR A 221 1.86 10.77 8.78
CA TYR A 221 1.92 12.22 8.55
C TYR A 221 1.90 12.99 9.87
N GLY A 222 2.39 12.37 10.94
CA GLY A 222 2.36 12.89 12.31
C GLY A 222 0.97 12.93 12.94
N GLY A 223 -0.07 12.48 12.21
CA GLY A 223 -1.43 12.38 12.68
C GLY A 223 -1.71 11.04 13.33
N ARG A 224 -2.72 11.03 14.20
CA ARG A 224 -3.31 9.78 14.67
C ARG A 224 -4.81 9.86 14.56
N THR A 225 -5.42 8.81 14.02
CA THR A 225 -6.87 8.71 13.84
C THR A 225 -7.41 7.58 14.71
N ARG A 226 -8.59 7.80 15.29
CA ARG A 226 -9.30 6.76 16.02
C ARG A 226 -10.00 5.84 15.02
N LEU A 227 -9.67 4.56 15.10
CA LEU A 227 -10.22 3.52 14.25
C LEU A 227 -11.69 3.24 14.62
N PRO A 228 -12.51 2.82 13.64
CA PRO A 228 -13.90 2.43 13.90
C PRO A 228 -13.97 1.28 14.92
N MET A 229 -15.14 1.06 15.50
CA MET A 229 -15.41 -0.07 16.39
C MET A 229 -15.65 -1.37 15.59
N LEU A 230 -14.70 -1.70 14.71
CA LEU A 230 -14.75 -2.84 13.79
C LEU A 230 -13.43 -3.62 13.86
N GLU A 231 -13.53 -4.93 13.68
CA GLU A 231 -12.39 -5.83 13.47
C GLU A 231 -12.05 -5.90 11.97
N ALA A 232 -10.85 -6.37 11.65
CA ALA A 232 -10.46 -6.61 10.26
C ALA A 232 -11.25 -7.77 9.68
N ASP A 233 -11.64 -7.63 8.41
CA ASP A 233 -12.22 -8.74 7.65
C ASP A 233 -11.08 -9.54 7.03
N PHE A 234 -10.77 -10.72 7.57
CA PHE A 234 -9.66 -11.55 7.12
C PHE A 234 -10.17 -12.91 6.67
N SER A 235 -9.82 -13.29 5.44
CA SER A 235 -10.32 -14.53 4.82
C SER A 235 -9.20 -15.33 4.17
N LEU A 236 -9.36 -16.65 4.21
CA LEU A 236 -8.56 -17.63 3.49
C LEU A 236 -9.33 -18.08 2.25
N PHE A 237 -8.60 -18.19 1.15
CA PHE A 237 -9.14 -18.53 -0.15
C PHE A 237 -8.49 -19.79 -0.69
N LEU A 238 -9.31 -20.69 -1.22
CA LEU A 238 -8.87 -21.81 -2.04
C LEU A 238 -9.28 -21.51 -3.48
N GLY A 239 -8.49 -20.65 -4.14
CA GLY A 239 -8.83 -20.07 -5.43
C GLY A 239 -9.73 -18.90 -5.37
N SER A 240 -10.62 -18.82 -6.33
CA SER A 240 -11.62 -17.76 -6.40
C SER A 240 -12.77 -17.97 -5.41
N ALA A 241 -12.59 -18.80 -4.38
CA ALA A 241 -13.64 -19.08 -3.42
C ALA A 241 -13.14 -18.92 -2.00
N GLU A 242 -13.92 -18.21 -1.20
CA GLU A 242 -13.69 -18.07 0.23
C GLU A 242 -13.82 -19.45 0.87
N TYR A 243 -12.70 -19.96 1.38
CA TYR A 243 -12.67 -21.20 2.14
C TYR A 243 -13.09 -20.96 3.58
N ARG A 244 -12.57 -19.89 4.20
CA ARG A 244 -12.87 -19.57 5.59
C ARG A 244 -12.62 -18.11 5.92
N LYS A 245 -13.61 -17.48 6.55
CA LYS A 245 -13.41 -16.24 7.30
C LYS A 245 -12.75 -16.53 8.64
N VAL A 246 -11.65 -15.84 8.92
CA VAL A 246 -10.86 -15.98 10.15
C VAL A 246 -11.41 -15.06 11.22
N ASP A 247 -11.66 -15.58 12.43
CA ASP A 247 -12.13 -14.75 13.54
C ASP A 247 -10.98 -13.89 14.09
N VAL A 248 -11.05 -12.58 13.83
CA VAL A 248 -10.11 -11.59 14.35
C VAL A 248 -10.72 -10.95 15.59
N SER A 249 -10.01 -11.06 16.72
CA SER A 249 -10.40 -10.43 17.97
C SER A 249 -9.25 -9.62 18.55
N ASN A 250 -9.51 -8.35 18.85
CA ASN A 250 -8.51 -7.42 19.38
C ASN A 250 -7.23 -7.37 18.53
N ALA A 251 -7.38 -7.35 17.20
CA ALA A 251 -6.29 -7.35 16.22
C ALA A 251 -5.38 -8.60 16.25
N LYS A 252 -5.88 -9.72 16.76
CA LYS A 252 -5.17 -11.01 16.76
C LYS A 252 -6.11 -12.10 16.29
N TYR A 253 -5.53 -13.18 15.78
CA TYR A 253 -6.29 -14.35 15.39
C TYR A 253 -5.46 -15.62 15.59
N THR A 254 -6.18 -16.71 15.84
CA THR A 254 -5.67 -18.08 15.85
C THR A 254 -6.81 -18.96 15.38
N GLU A 255 -6.57 -19.72 14.31
CA GLU A 255 -7.56 -20.60 13.71
C GLU A 255 -6.98 -21.96 13.43
N VAL A 256 -7.81 -23.00 13.59
CA VAL A 256 -7.50 -24.36 13.14
C VAL A 256 -8.16 -24.59 11.80
N VAL A 257 -7.35 -24.87 10.78
CA VAL A 257 -7.82 -25.12 9.42
C VAL A 257 -7.23 -26.41 8.87
N ARG A 258 -7.88 -27.00 7.87
CA ARG A 258 -7.29 -28.08 7.08
C ARG A 258 -5.98 -27.61 6.46
N ALA A 259 -4.99 -28.50 6.33
CA ALA A 259 -3.78 -28.14 5.61
C ALA A 259 -4.10 -27.96 4.12
N GLY A 260 -3.54 -26.92 3.50
CA GLY A 260 -3.89 -26.57 2.13
C GLY A 260 -3.12 -25.34 1.61
N PRO A 261 -3.06 -25.17 0.28
CA PRO A 261 -2.42 -24.02 -0.37
C PRO A 261 -3.40 -22.85 -0.46
N TYR A 262 -3.52 -22.07 0.61
CA TYR A 262 -4.41 -20.92 0.64
C TYR A 262 -3.74 -19.65 0.11
N ALA A 263 -4.51 -18.80 -0.55
CA ALA A 263 -4.26 -17.37 -0.55
C ALA A 263 -5.00 -16.73 0.64
N CYS A 264 -4.61 -15.52 1.05
CA CYS A 264 -5.35 -14.80 2.06
C CYS A 264 -5.40 -13.31 1.80
N ALA A 265 -6.52 -12.69 2.18
CA ALA A 265 -6.73 -11.26 2.03
C ALA A 265 -7.39 -10.69 3.27
N ALA A 266 -7.04 -9.46 3.63
CA ALA A 266 -7.67 -8.73 4.71
C ALA A 266 -8.01 -7.29 4.32
N VAL A 267 -9.16 -6.83 4.77
CA VAL A 267 -9.64 -5.46 4.58
C VAL A 267 -9.91 -4.81 5.93
N TYR A 268 -9.47 -3.56 6.08
CA TYR A 268 -9.83 -2.72 7.21
C TYR A 268 -10.11 -1.29 6.71
N PRO A 269 -11.22 -0.65 7.13
CA PRO A 269 -11.52 0.71 6.69
C PRO A 269 -10.37 1.68 6.97
N GLY A 270 -9.87 2.34 5.91
CA GLY A 270 -8.82 3.34 5.99
C GLY A 270 -7.41 2.86 5.74
N PHE A 271 -7.26 1.60 5.36
CA PHE A 271 -6.01 1.01 4.95
C PHE A 271 -6.18 0.41 3.56
N TYR A 272 -5.08 0.32 2.82
CA TYR A 272 -4.99 -0.58 1.70
C TYR A 272 -5.21 -2.02 2.19
N SER A 273 -5.83 -2.84 1.34
CA SER A 273 -6.02 -4.24 1.65
C SER A 273 -4.70 -4.98 1.69
N PHE A 274 -4.66 -5.99 2.53
CA PHE A 274 -3.59 -6.97 2.55
C PHE A 274 -3.97 -8.09 1.61
N TYR A 275 -3.03 -8.50 0.76
CA TYR A 275 -3.15 -9.69 -0.06
C TYR A 275 -1.86 -10.50 -0.03
N ARG A 276 -2.00 -11.82 0.08
CA ARG A 276 -0.86 -12.74 0.00
C ARG A 276 -1.29 -14.04 -0.71
N PRO A 277 -0.65 -14.40 -1.83
CA PRO A 277 -1.01 -15.60 -2.61
C PRO A 277 -0.55 -16.92 -1.97
N ASP A 278 0.30 -16.88 -0.94
CA ASP A 278 0.96 -18.06 -0.35
C ASP A 278 0.75 -18.20 1.16
N CYS A 279 -0.49 -18.07 1.63
CA CYS A 279 -0.89 -18.29 3.03
C CYS A 279 -1.14 -19.76 3.38
N GLY A 280 -0.41 -20.68 2.74
CA GLY A 280 -0.60 -22.11 2.91
C GLY A 280 -0.37 -22.60 4.34
N VAL A 281 -1.18 -23.57 4.76
CA VAL A 281 -1.06 -24.23 6.07
C VAL A 281 -0.63 -25.67 5.87
N LYS A 282 0.42 -26.11 6.57
CA LYS A 282 0.89 -27.51 6.53
C LYS A 282 0.27 -28.32 7.67
N GLU A 283 0.09 -29.61 7.46
CA GLU A 283 -0.43 -30.53 8.49
C GLU A 283 0.48 -30.54 9.72
N GLY A 284 -0.13 -30.45 10.91
CA GLY A 284 0.56 -30.41 12.20
C GLY A 284 1.43 -29.19 12.43
N SER A 285 1.37 -28.17 11.57
CA SER A 285 2.20 -26.97 11.66
C SER A 285 1.49 -25.77 12.28
N ASN A 286 2.29 -24.83 12.79
CA ASN A 286 1.85 -23.50 13.20
C ASN A 286 2.33 -22.48 12.16
N THR A 287 1.46 -22.06 11.26
CA THR A 287 1.75 -21.04 10.25
C THR A 287 1.47 -19.65 10.84
N ARG A 288 2.51 -18.82 10.96
CA ARG A 288 2.33 -17.41 11.30
C ARG A 288 2.14 -16.58 10.03
N VAL A 289 1.10 -15.77 10.00
CA VAL A 289 0.91 -14.70 9.01
C VAL A 289 0.60 -13.44 9.80
N ASP A 290 1.39 -12.38 9.67
CA ASP A 290 0.98 -11.09 10.21
C ASP A 290 0.35 -10.29 9.08
N VAL A 291 -0.85 -9.77 9.32
CA VAL A 291 -1.59 -8.91 8.39
C VAL A 291 -1.09 -7.49 8.62
N VAL A 292 -0.17 -7.03 7.78
CA VAL A 292 0.40 -5.68 7.86
C VAL A 292 -0.35 -4.77 6.88
N LEU A 293 -1.07 -3.79 7.43
CA LEU A 293 -1.92 -2.87 6.67
C LEU A 293 -1.26 -1.49 6.63
N SER A 294 -1.18 -0.90 5.43
CA SER A 294 -0.73 0.48 5.24
C SER A 294 -1.93 1.42 5.21
N PRO A 295 -1.96 2.51 6.01
CA PRO A 295 -2.95 3.56 5.85
C PRO A 295 -2.89 4.15 4.44
N TYR A 296 -4.01 4.66 3.95
CA TYR A 296 -4.03 5.43 2.70
C TYR A 296 -3.03 6.60 2.78
N MET A 297 -2.31 6.80 1.69
CA MET A 297 -1.28 7.82 1.58
C MET A 297 -1.84 9.08 0.98
N ARG A 298 -1.13 10.19 1.17
CA ARG A 298 -1.43 11.40 0.41
C ARG A 298 -1.06 11.21 -1.06
N PRO A 299 -1.78 11.86 -1.97
CA PRO A 299 -1.43 11.89 -3.38
C PRO A 299 0.05 12.24 -3.59
N GLY A 300 0.73 11.49 -4.45
CA GLY A 300 2.12 11.76 -4.82
C GLY A 300 3.18 11.21 -3.87
N ASP A 301 2.81 10.71 -2.70
CA ASP A 301 3.73 10.00 -1.79
C ASP A 301 3.96 8.55 -2.24
N VAL A 302 5.07 7.98 -1.79
CA VAL A 302 5.44 6.57 -2.03
C VAL A 302 5.70 5.91 -0.69
N ARG A 303 5.24 4.68 -0.50
CA ARG A 303 5.57 3.89 0.69
C ARG A 303 5.98 2.48 0.32
N ALA A 304 7.06 2.02 0.94
CA ALA A 304 7.49 0.63 0.88
C ALA A 304 7.29 -0.01 2.26
N VAL A 305 6.64 -1.17 2.29
CA VAL A 305 6.45 -1.99 3.50
C VAL A 305 7.13 -3.33 3.28
N LEU A 306 8.19 -3.58 4.03
CA LEU A 306 8.98 -4.81 4.04
C LEU A 306 8.47 -5.74 5.14
N THR A 307 8.22 -7.00 4.79
CA THR A 307 7.92 -8.09 5.72
C THR A 307 8.75 -9.32 5.37
N TRP A 308 9.01 -10.19 6.35
CA TRP A 308 9.80 -11.40 6.14
C TRP A 308 9.41 -12.50 7.15
N ASN A 309 10.01 -13.68 7.00
CA ASN A 309 9.82 -14.79 7.94
C ASN A 309 10.67 -14.61 9.20
N ALA A 310 10.59 -15.54 10.16
CA ALA A 310 11.34 -15.47 11.43
C ALA A 310 12.87 -15.36 11.29
N VAL A 311 13.41 -15.77 10.13
CA VAL A 311 14.82 -15.81 9.81
C VAL A 311 14.99 -15.13 8.44
N PRO A 312 15.91 -14.16 8.28
CA PRO A 312 16.77 -13.58 9.32
C PRO A 312 15.97 -12.84 10.39
N LYS A 313 16.63 -12.53 11.51
CA LYS A 313 15.99 -11.75 12.57
C LYS A 313 15.69 -10.33 12.13
N ASP A 314 16.49 -9.79 11.22
CA ASP A 314 16.52 -8.37 10.88
C ASP A 314 16.79 -8.19 9.39
N LEU A 315 15.88 -7.52 8.70
CA LEU A 315 16.05 -7.02 7.34
C LEU A 315 15.70 -5.55 7.34
N SER A 316 16.52 -4.75 6.65
CA SER A 316 16.34 -3.30 6.61
C SER A 316 16.00 -2.79 5.22
N ILE A 317 15.09 -1.83 5.15
CA ILE A 317 14.83 -1.06 3.94
C ILE A 317 15.96 -0.06 3.75
N TRP A 318 16.44 0.05 2.52
CA TRP A 318 17.39 1.05 2.10
C TRP A 318 16.85 1.80 0.88
N TRP A 319 16.73 3.11 0.99
CA TRP A 319 16.44 3.97 -0.17
C TRP A 319 17.65 4.81 -0.51
N GLU A 320 18.03 4.79 -1.77
CA GLU A 320 18.94 5.78 -2.36
C GLU A 320 18.09 6.81 -3.10
N LEU A 321 18.19 8.08 -2.71
CA LEU A 321 17.45 9.18 -3.33
C LEU A 321 18.27 9.81 -4.48
N PRO A 322 17.62 10.56 -5.38
CA PRO A 322 18.31 11.29 -6.45
C PRO A 322 19.40 12.22 -5.92
N GLU A 323 20.49 12.35 -6.67
CA GLU A 323 21.54 13.31 -6.32
C GLU A 323 21.04 14.74 -6.56
N GLY A 324 21.56 15.71 -5.81
CA GLY A 324 21.21 17.14 -5.89
C GLY A 324 21.31 17.71 -7.30
N LYS A 325 22.25 17.21 -8.10
CA LYS A 325 22.42 17.59 -9.51
C LYS A 325 21.27 17.16 -10.43
N ASP A 326 20.52 16.12 -10.04
CA ASP A 326 19.45 15.54 -10.85
C ASP A 326 18.13 16.33 -10.71
N TRP A 327 17.93 17.00 -9.56
CA TRP A 327 16.74 17.82 -9.27
C TRP A 327 17.02 19.31 -9.03
N GLY A 328 18.29 19.72 -8.93
CA GLY A 328 18.70 21.12 -8.86
C GLY A 328 18.80 21.72 -7.46
N GLY A 329 18.96 20.92 -6.40
CA GLY A 329 19.05 21.43 -5.02
C GLY A 329 19.95 20.62 -4.09
N LEU A 330 19.90 20.95 -2.78
CA LEU A 330 20.72 20.34 -1.73
C LEU A 330 19.85 19.75 -0.62
N TYR A 331 20.34 18.67 -0.02
CA TYR A 331 19.79 18.09 1.21
C TYR A 331 20.41 18.77 2.45
N TYR A 332 19.65 18.86 3.54
CA TYR A 332 20.04 19.51 4.80
C TYR A 332 21.04 18.66 5.62
N GLU A 333 20.91 17.33 5.56
CA GLU A 333 21.82 16.39 6.22
C GLU A 333 22.46 15.44 5.21
N PRO A 334 23.41 15.91 4.40
CA PRO A 334 24.01 15.08 3.37
C PRO A 334 24.86 13.97 3.96
N TYR A 335 24.62 12.75 3.50
CA TYR A 335 25.62 11.70 3.58
C TYR A 335 26.82 12.08 2.69
N GLY A 336 28.03 12.10 3.26
CA GLY A 336 29.26 12.37 2.50
C GLY A 336 29.66 13.85 2.34
N GLY A 337 29.00 14.78 3.04
CA GLY A 337 29.51 16.13 3.31
C GLY A 337 29.39 17.17 2.19
N ASP A 338 28.91 16.81 0.98
CA ASP A 338 28.80 17.75 -0.14
C ASP A 338 27.39 18.34 -0.36
N GLY A 339 26.39 17.93 0.43
CA GLY A 339 25.01 18.43 0.29
C GLY A 339 24.16 17.73 -0.76
N THR A 340 24.74 16.83 -1.57
CA THR A 340 24.10 16.37 -2.81
C THR A 340 23.54 14.95 -2.74
N ARG A 341 23.94 14.13 -1.77
CA ARG A 341 23.45 12.75 -1.65
C ARG A 341 22.59 12.57 -0.43
N CYS A 342 21.53 11.79 -0.60
CA CYS A 342 20.71 11.32 0.49
C CYS A 342 20.38 9.85 0.33
N GLU A 343 20.44 9.12 1.44
CA GLU A 343 19.94 7.77 1.55
C GLU A 343 19.24 7.62 2.90
N ILE A 344 18.20 6.81 2.94
CA ILE A 344 17.57 6.44 4.21
C ILE A 344 17.73 4.94 4.48
N SER A 345 18.03 4.63 5.73
CA SER A 345 18.20 3.29 6.29
C SER A 345 18.06 3.33 7.81
N TRP A 346 18.22 2.19 8.50
CA TRP A 346 18.21 2.13 9.97
C TRP A 346 19.11 3.19 10.64
N ARG A 347 20.26 3.50 10.00
CA ARG A 347 21.24 4.47 10.51
C ARG A 347 20.86 5.91 10.21
N TRP A 348 20.27 6.16 9.04
CA TRP A 348 19.86 7.47 8.56
C TRP A 348 18.37 7.45 8.28
N ARG A 349 17.58 7.70 9.31
CA ARG A 349 16.13 7.40 9.25
C ARG A 349 15.32 8.48 8.55
N THR A 350 15.92 9.61 8.18
CA THR A 350 15.23 10.75 7.60
C THR A 350 16.09 11.45 6.57
N CYS A 351 15.44 11.99 5.55
CA CYS A 351 16.03 12.90 4.59
C CYS A 351 15.22 14.18 4.49
N GLU A 352 15.90 15.33 4.48
CA GLU A 352 15.29 16.65 4.37
C GLU A 352 16.04 17.52 3.33
N GLN A 353 15.32 18.37 2.63
CA GLN A 353 15.88 19.44 1.79
C GLN A 353 16.45 20.58 2.65
N ALA A 354 17.27 21.44 2.05
CA ALA A 354 17.94 22.56 2.74
C ALA A 354 16.99 23.53 3.49
N ASP A 355 15.71 23.60 3.09
CA ASP A 355 14.65 24.37 3.76
C ASP A 355 13.94 23.59 4.90
N GLN A 356 14.47 22.41 5.25
CA GLN A 356 13.91 21.47 6.22
C GLN A 356 12.55 20.89 5.81
N THR A 357 12.29 20.80 4.51
CA THR A 357 11.20 20.01 3.96
C THR A 357 11.60 18.54 3.97
N LYS A 358 10.84 17.71 4.69
CA LYS A 358 11.07 16.26 4.75
C LYS A 358 10.71 15.62 3.41
N VAL A 359 11.60 14.77 2.89
CA VAL A 359 11.41 14.07 1.60
C VAL A 359 11.42 12.55 1.73
N ALA A 360 11.97 12.01 2.82
CA ALA A 360 11.93 10.58 3.09
C ALA A 360 12.08 10.29 4.58
N GLU A 361 11.45 9.22 5.07
CA GLU A 361 11.72 8.66 6.39
C GLU A 361 11.51 7.15 6.50
N ILE A 362 12.15 6.53 7.49
CA ILE A 362 11.83 5.19 7.99
C ILE A 362 10.76 5.37 9.09
N ASP A 363 9.50 5.08 8.76
CA ASP A 363 8.35 5.18 9.68
C ASP A 363 8.47 4.18 10.84
N MET A 364 8.80 2.93 10.50
CA MET A 364 8.88 1.80 11.42
C MET A 364 10.12 0.97 11.10
N ASP A 365 10.90 0.65 12.12
CA ASP A 365 12.12 -0.19 12.03
C ASP A 365 11.96 -1.31 13.06
N VAL A 366 11.62 -2.51 12.57
CA VAL A 366 11.49 -3.70 13.41
C VAL A 366 12.73 -4.56 13.20
N ASN A 367 13.68 -4.43 14.10
CA ASN A 367 14.94 -5.18 14.07
C ASN A 367 14.85 -6.64 14.57
N GLN A 368 13.63 -7.16 14.77
CA GLN A 368 13.42 -8.53 15.25
C GLN A 368 12.15 -9.17 14.68
N GLY A 369 12.32 -10.33 14.04
CA GLY A 369 11.22 -11.26 13.79
C GLY A 369 10.71 -11.20 12.36
N TYR A 370 9.50 -10.69 12.15
CA TYR A 370 8.73 -10.84 10.89
C TYR A 370 8.48 -9.49 10.20
N GLY A 371 9.19 -8.43 10.62
CA GLY A 371 8.86 -7.04 10.30
C GLY A 371 7.58 -6.54 11.02
N PRO A 372 6.92 -5.49 10.49
CA PRO A 372 7.27 -4.77 9.27
C PRO A 372 8.39 -3.74 9.48
N GLU A 373 9.16 -3.49 8.43
CA GLU A 373 9.92 -2.25 8.27
C GLU A 373 9.23 -1.41 7.19
N THR A 374 9.05 -0.12 7.44
CA THR A 374 8.28 0.76 6.56
C THR A 374 9.03 2.05 6.34
N ALA A 375 9.06 2.49 5.08
CA ALA A 375 9.65 3.75 4.67
C ALA A 375 8.69 4.52 3.76
N THR A 376 8.59 5.83 3.97
CA THR A 376 7.76 6.74 3.17
C THR A 376 8.64 7.79 2.50
N LEU A 377 8.42 8.03 1.21
CA LEU A 377 8.93 9.17 0.45
C LEU A 377 7.80 10.20 0.31
N TYR A 378 8.08 11.44 0.70
CA TYR A 378 7.11 12.53 0.71
C TYR A 378 7.23 13.35 -0.57
N GLY A 379 6.41 13.01 -1.57
CA GLY A 379 6.63 13.42 -2.95
C GLY A 379 7.89 12.80 -3.57
N LEU A 380 8.05 12.99 -4.88
CA LEU A 380 9.27 12.61 -5.58
C LEU A 380 9.84 13.84 -6.29
N LEU A 381 11.14 14.02 -6.13
CA LEU A 381 11.98 14.95 -6.86
C LEU A 381 12.41 14.29 -8.17
N LYS A 382 12.82 15.09 -9.15
CA LYS A 382 13.35 14.56 -10.41
C LYS A 382 14.58 13.67 -10.15
N GLY A 383 14.64 12.53 -10.82
CA GLY A 383 15.76 11.59 -10.77
C GLY A 383 15.34 10.20 -10.31
N LYS A 384 16.31 9.36 -9.95
CA LYS A 384 16.09 7.94 -9.65
C LYS A 384 16.12 7.66 -8.16
N TYR A 385 15.10 6.96 -7.68
CA TYR A 385 15.02 6.42 -6.33
C TYR A 385 15.23 4.91 -6.40
N ILE A 386 16.19 4.36 -5.67
CA ILE A 386 16.48 2.91 -5.70
C ILE A 386 16.10 2.32 -4.35
N LEU A 387 15.22 1.31 -4.37
CA LEU A 387 14.91 0.52 -3.17
C LEU A 387 15.79 -0.74 -3.13
N ARG A 388 16.45 -0.94 -1.99
CA ARG A 388 17.14 -2.19 -1.65
C ARG A 388 16.65 -2.70 -0.29
N VAL A 389 16.85 -3.99 -0.04
CA VAL A 389 16.66 -4.63 1.26
C VAL A 389 18.00 -5.21 1.69
N GLU A 390 18.46 -4.87 2.88
CA GLU A 390 19.74 -5.31 3.45
C GLU A 390 19.52 -6.36 4.53
N HIS A 391 20.35 -7.40 4.56
CA HIS A 391 20.47 -8.28 5.72
C HIS A 391 21.42 -7.67 6.77
N TYR A 392 20.85 -7.09 7.84
CA TYR A 392 21.62 -6.30 8.81
C TYR A 392 22.72 -7.08 9.56
N GLN A 393 22.60 -8.40 9.73
CA GLN A 393 23.63 -9.18 10.46
C GLN A 393 24.97 -9.27 9.72
N GLY A 394 25.07 -8.69 8.53
CA GLY A 394 26.25 -8.74 7.70
C GLY A 394 26.42 -10.12 7.06
N ARG A 395 27.40 -10.21 6.18
CA ARG A 395 27.78 -11.43 5.49
C ARG A 395 28.27 -12.44 6.51
N LEU A 396 27.42 -13.43 6.77
CA LEU A 396 27.85 -14.59 7.54
C LEU A 396 28.56 -15.55 6.57
N ASP A 397 29.87 -15.73 6.76
CA ASP A 397 30.71 -16.58 5.89
C ASP A 397 30.16 -17.99 5.65
N HIS A 398 29.37 -18.53 6.59
CA HIS A 398 28.79 -19.86 6.51
C HIS A 398 27.46 -19.93 5.74
N THR A 399 26.84 -18.79 5.41
CA THR A 399 25.61 -18.73 4.60
C THR A 399 25.83 -18.05 3.26
N PHE A 400 27.05 -17.55 3.01
CA PHE A 400 27.40 -16.92 1.76
C PHE A 400 27.67 -17.94 0.65
N ASP A 401 26.86 -17.88 -0.42
CA ASP A 401 27.11 -18.63 -1.64
C ASP A 401 28.04 -17.84 -2.57
N LYS A 402 29.24 -18.39 -2.78
CA LYS A 402 30.27 -17.79 -3.64
C LYS A 402 29.91 -17.86 -5.13
N GLU A 403 29.13 -18.85 -5.55
CA GLU A 403 28.76 -18.99 -6.97
C GLU A 403 27.76 -17.92 -7.38
N SER A 404 26.75 -17.68 -6.54
CA SER A 404 25.76 -16.62 -6.77
C SER A 404 26.08 -15.27 -6.13
N ASN A 405 27.24 -15.14 -5.48
CA ASN A 405 27.66 -13.94 -4.74
C ASN A 405 26.56 -13.40 -3.80
N THR A 406 25.84 -14.26 -3.10
CA THR A 406 24.66 -13.88 -2.30
C THR A 406 24.64 -14.57 -0.94
N ASP A 407 24.16 -13.86 0.08
CA ASP A 407 23.80 -14.48 1.36
C ASP A 407 22.52 -15.35 1.23
N MET A 408 22.64 -16.65 1.46
CA MET A 408 21.52 -17.59 1.39
C MET A 408 20.43 -17.30 2.42
N ILE A 409 20.78 -16.71 3.57
CA ILE A 409 19.79 -16.28 4.56
C ILE A 409 18.84 -15.25 3.96
N LEU A 410 19.37 -14.33 3.16
CA LEU A 410 18.55 -13.34 2.49
C LEU A 410 17.62 -14.03 1.47
N LYS A 411 18.13 -14.95 0.63
CA LYS A 411 17.29 -15.70 -0.33
C LYS A 411 16.17 -16.51 0.33
N GLU A 412 16.44 -17.11 1.49
CA GLU A 412 15.49 -17.95 2.23
C GLU A 412 14.58 -17.15 3.19
N SER A 413 14.80 -15.84 3.30
CA SER A 413 14.08 -14.96 4.23
C SER A 413 12.57 -14.91 4.00
N GLY A 414 12.12 -15.23 2.79
CA GLY A 414 10.75 -14.97 2.35
C GLY A 414 10.40 -13.48 2.33
N ALA A 415 11.40 -12.61 2.23
CA ALA A 415 11.23 -11.16 2.18
C ALA A 415 10.26 -10.74 1.07
N ARG A 416 9.40 -9.79 1.42
CA ARG A 416 8.39 -9.21 0.55
C ARG A 416 8.32 -7.71 0.77
N VAL A 417 8.24 -6.97 -0.34
CA VAL A 417 7.99 -5.53 -0.34
C VAL A 417 6.62 -5.29 -0.96
N ALA A 418 5.74 -4.63 -0.22
CA ALA A 418 4.57 -3.98 -0.77
C ALA A 418 4.92 -2.52 -1.07
N LEU A 419 4.90 -2.14 -2.35
CA LEU A 419 5.08 -0.77 -2.81
C LEU A 419 3.71 -0.14 -3.06
N TYR A 420 3.48 0.99 -2.44
CA TYR A 420 2.34 1.87 -2.68
C TYR A 420 2.87 3.10 -3.43
N ILE A 421 2.37 3.37 -4.64
CA ILE A 421 2.73 4.55 -5.45
C ILE A 421 1.58 4.92 -6.38
N ASN A 422 1.20 6.21 -6.43
CA ASN A 422 0.05 6.67 -7.22
C ASN A 422 -1.23 5.84 -6.98
N ASP A 423 -1.39 5.41 -5.73
CA ASP A 423 -2.45 4.52 -5.25
C ASP A 423 -2.45 3.10 -5.86
N ASP A 424 -1.43 2.74 -6.65
CA ASP A 424 -1.18 1.37 -7.07
C ASP A 424 -0.47 0.60 -5.96
N LEU A 425 -0.88 -0.66 -5.77
CA LEU A 425 -0.20 -1.62 -4.90
C LEU A 425 0.53 -2.67 -5.74
N THR A 426 1.86 -2.69 -5.65
CA THR A 426 2.69 -3.75 -6.27
C THR A 426 3.42 -4.56 -5.21
N HIS A 427 3.40 -5.88 -5.36
CA HIS A 427 4.12 -6.79 -4.47
C HIS A 427 5.36 -7.36 -5.14
N TYR A 428 6.49 -7.24 -4.45
CA TYR A 428 7.76 -7.84 -4.83
C TYR A 428 8.12 -8.91 -3.81
N ALA A 429 8.61 -10.05 -4.28
CA ALA A 429 9.07 -11.16 -3.46
C ALA A 429 10.51 -11.53 -3.86
N ILE A 430 11.34 -11.76 -2.85
CA ILE A 430 12.72 -12.16 -3.09
C ILE A 430 12.80 -13.46 -3.91
N GLY A 431 13.74 -13.51 -4.85
CA GLY A 431 13.93 -14.64 -5.77
C GLY A 431 12.95 -14.68 -6.95
N SER A 432 11.89 -13.88 -6.93
CA SER A 432 10.98 -13.70 -8.07
C SER A 432 11.16 -12.35 -8.75
N TYR A 433 11.57 -11.33 -8.00
CA TYR A 433 11.78 -9.97 -8.50
C TYR A 433 13.11 -9.41 -8.05
N GLY A 434 13.66 -8.51 -8.87
CA GLY A 434 14.94 -7.89 -8.67
C GLY A 434 16.06 -8.92 -8.69
N TYR A 435 17.18 -8.59 -8.06
CA TYR A 435 18.27 -9.55 -7.90
C TYR A 435 18.99 -9.34 -6.56
N ALA A 436 19.47 -10.44 -6.00
CA ALA A 436 20.28 -10.41 -4.80
C ALA A 436 21.77 -10.39 -5.14
N ASP A 437 22.55 -9.59 -4.41
CA ASP A 437 24.00 -9.49 -4.52
C ASP A 437 24.58 -9.04 -3.18
N GLY A 438 25.56 -9.78 -2.68
CA GLY A 438 26.08 -9.63 -1.33
C GLY A 438 24.99 -9.87 -0.28
N GLU A 439 24.81 -8.86 0.56
CA GLU A 439 23.80 -8.78 1.63
C GLU A 439 22.55 -8.02 1.19
N PHE A 440 22.48 -7.60 -0.08
CA PHE A 440 21.41 -6.77 -0.59
C PHE A 440 20.52 -7.52 -1.57
N TRP A 441 19.22 -7.30 -1.43
CA TRP A 441 18.24 -7.54 -2.47
C TRP A 441 17.90 -6.21 -3.12
N ASN A 442 18.27 -6.07 -4.40
CA ASN A 442 18.02 -4.89 -5.20
C ASN A 442 16.65 -5.06 -5.85
N VAL A 443 15.66 -4.27 -5.43
CA VAL A 443 14.25 -4.56 -5.72
C VAL A 443 13.79 -3.86 -7.00
N PHE A 444 13.73 -2.53 -6.97
CA PHE A 444 13.26 -1.71 -8.08
C PHE A 444 13.82 -0.27 -8.01
N VAL A 445 13.63 0.46 -9.11
CA VAL A 445 13.84 1.91 -9.23
C VAL A 445 12.50 2.59 -9.46
N VAL A 446 12.30 3.75 -8.83
CA VAL A 446 11.23 4.69 -9.17
C VAL A 446 11.85 5.90 -9.87
N ASP A 447 11.35 6.23 -11.05
CA ASP A 447 11.66 7.50 -11.71
C ASP A 447 10.78 8.61 -11.10
N GLY A 448 11.39 9.61 -10.47
CA GLY A 448 10.66 10.62 -9.73
C GLY A 448 9.88 11.62 -10.59
N GLU A 449 10.19 11.71 -11.89
CA GLU A 449 9.50 12.61 -12.84
C GLU A 449 8.28 11.92 -13.47
N THR A 450 8.46 10.69 -13.94
CA THR A 450 7.41 9.90 -14.62
C THR A 450 6.59 9.04 -13.66
N ARG A 451 7.11 8.79 -12.45
CA ARG A 451 6.57 7.84 -11.46
C ARG A 451 6.57 6.39 -11.93
N GLU A 452 7.27 6.08 -13.01
CA GLU A 452 7.42 4.71 -13.50
C GLU A 452 8.27 3.89 -12.54
N VAL A 453 7.84 2.65 -12.28
CA VAL A 453 8.59 1.69 -11.46
C VAL A 453 9.20 0.64 -12.37
N THR A 454 10.51 0.46 -12.28
CA THR A 454 11.25 -0.54 -13.06
C THR A 454 11.96 -1.50 -12.13
N GLU A 455 11.79 -2.80 -12.35
CA GLU A 455 12.50 -3.83 -11.59
C GLU A 455 14.03 -3.70 -11.75
N CYS A 456 14.76 -3.93 -10.65
CA CYS A 456 16.21 -3.83 -10.66
C CYS A 456 16.86 -4.97 -11.45
N THR A 457 17.77 -4.60 -12.34
CA THR A 457 18.79 -5.50 -12.89
C THR A 457 20.17 -4.94 -12.56
N PRO A 458 21.27 -5.71 -12.67
CA PRO A 458 22.62 -5.17 -12.43
C PRO A 458 22.99 -3.97 -13.29
N ALA A 459 22.33 -3.78 -14.44
CA ALA A 459 22.52 -2.61 -15.31
C ALA A 459 21.73 -1.38 -14.84
N ILE A 460 20.54 -1.58 -14.26
CA ILE A 460 19.64 -0.50 -13.82
C ILE A 460 20.01 -0.05 -12.39
N CYS A 461 20.23 -1.02 -11.51
CA CYS A 461 20.63 -0.83 -10.12
C CYS A 461 21.96 -1.55 -9.94
N PRO A 462 23.12 -0.91 -10.16
CA PRO A 462 24.40 -1.58 -9.92
C PRO A 462 24.52 -2.08 -8.47
N PRO A 463 25.27 -3.17 -8.23
CA PRO A 463 25.60 -3.61 -6.88
C PRO A 463 26.06 -2.47 -5.98
N LYS A 464 25.51 -2.38 -4.77
CA LYS A 464 25.97 -1.39 -3.80
C LYS A 464 27.39 -1.75 -3.39
N LYS A 465 28.35 -0.86 -3.66
CA LYS A 465 29.70 -0.98 -3.12
C LYS A 465 29.71 -0.37 -1.73
N LEU A 466 30.12 -1.12 -0.71
CA LEU A 466 30.38 -0.54 0.60
C LEU A 466 31.56 0.46 0.50
N MET A 467 31.51 1.49 1.36
CA MET A 467 32.32 2.71 1.21
C MET A 467 33.84 2.55 1.27
N ASP A 468 34.38 1.41 1.68
CA ASP A 468 35.83 1.19 1.71
C ASP A 468 36.40 0.68 0.38
N GLY A 469 35.55 0.54 -0.66
CA GLY A 469 35.97 0.02 -1.95
C GLY A 469 36.24 -1.49 -1.96
N THR A 470 35.96 -2.18 -0.85
CA THR A 470 35.93 -3.63 -0.77
C THR A 470 34.50 -4.15 -0.96
N TYR A 471 34.38 -5.31 -1.59
CA TYR A 471 33.14 -6.07 -1.55
C TYR A 471 32.93 -6.52 -0.10
N ALA A 472 31.71 -6.40 0.41
CA ALA A 472 31.34 -6.73 1.79
C ALA A 472 32.12 -7.94 2.34
N LEU A 473 33.12 -7.61 3.14
CA LEU A 473 33.90 -8.49 3.99
C LEU A 473 34.12 -7.69 5.27
N ILE A 474 33.21 -7.85 6.23
CA ILE A 474 33.48 -7.57 7.65
C ILE A 474 33.07 -8.80 8.44
#